data_AF-A0A814K207-F1
#
_entry.id   AF-A0A814K207-F1
#
_cell.length_a   1.000
_cell.length_b   1.000
_cell.length_c   1.000
_cell.angle_alpha   90.00
_cell.angle_beta   90.00
_cell.angle_gamma   90.00
#
_symmetry.space_group_name_H-M   'P 1'
#
loop_
_entity.id
_entity.type
_entity.pdbx_description
1 polymer ?
#
loop_
_entity_poly.entity_id
_entity_poly.type
_entity_poly.pdbx_seq_one_letter_code
_entity_poly.pdbx_strand_id
1 'polypeptide(L)'
;MSIVTRYVHIEKAAEGHNASVEIKESFLEFINIVDTTGAKMTEEILNSLKQNDLSIMNLRGQGHDNGANMRHKRNGVQSHIANINSRAYFVPCVCHSLGLVVVDAVKGAIEIVKFFSTIQTIYNFFSGLTKRWHIFQSMCCELTMKLLSDTRWESHVNAVRALKTRLKGIYSALKEVVQLQKDSLTRITVESIASKLDNFEFICGLIIWHEVLTEINCTRKLLQLSYLSSYATDADNYIKAN
;
A
#
# COMPACT_ATOMS: atom_id res chain seq x y z
N MET A 1 2.17 -13.39 7.41
CA MET A 1 3.08 -13.17 6.26
C MET A 1 2.74 -14.19 5.19
N SER A 2 2.62 -13.78 3.92
CA SER A 2 2.46 -14.71 2.79
C SER A 2 3.81 -15.05 2.19
N ILE A 3 4.02 -16.32 1.82
CA ILE A 3 5.20 -16.74 1.07
C ILE A 3 4.79 -17.15 -0.34
N VAL A 4 5.45 -16.54 -1.31
CA VAL A 4 5.29 -16.80 -2.73
C VAL A 4 6.69 -17.07 -3.30
N THR A 5 6.82 -18.14 -4.07
CA THR A 5 8.06 -18.49 -4.74
C THR A 5 7.92 -18.31 -6.23
N ARG A 6 8.91 -17.64 -6.83
CA ARG A 6 9.10 -17.54 -8.27
C ARG A 6 10.28 -18.38 -8.67
N TYR A 7 10.12 -19.26 -9.65
CA TYR A 7 11.14 -20.23 -10.04
C TYR A 7 11.16 -20.46 -11.55
N VAL A 8 12.29 -20.94 -12.03
CA VAL A 8 12.48 -21.36 -13.42
C VAL A 8 12.06 -22.83 -13.53
N HIS A 9 11.03 -23.10 -14.31
CA HIS A 9 10.60 -24.43 -14.66
C HIS A 9 11.21 -24.81 -16.01
N ILE A 10 11.92 -25.94 -16.03
CA ILE A 10 12.56 -26.45 -17.24
C ILE A 10 11.91 -27.78 -17.57
N GLU A 11 11.17 -27.85 -18.68
CA GLU A 11 10.70 -29.13 -19.20
C GLU A 11 11.75 -29.68 -20.15
N LYS A 12 12.25 -30.87 -19.82
CA LYS A 12 13.22 -31.56 -20.67
C LYS A 12 12.53 -31.95 -21.98
N ALA A 13 13.15 -31.62 -23.09
CA ALA A 13 12.69 -32.04 -24.39
C ALA A 13 12.86 -33.55 -24.61
N ALA A 14 11.96 -34.13 -25.40
CA ALA A 14 12.19 -35.41 -26.06
C ALA A 14 13.33 -35.28 -27.09
N GLU A 15 13.97 -36.39 -27.45
CA GLU A 15 15.11 -36.41 -28.38
C GLU A 15 14.83 -35.55 -29.64
N GLY A 16 15.72 -34.60 -29.93
CA GLY A 16 15.64 -33.71 -31.08
C GLY A 16 14.92 -32.36 -30.88
N HIS A 17 14.42 -32.05 -29.68
CA HIS A 17 13.76 -30.76 -29.39
C HIS A 17 14.53 -29.94 -28.34
N ASN A 18 14.32 -28.61 -28.31
CA ASN A 18 14.89 -27.74 -27.29
C ASN A 18 14.07 -27.81 -26.00
N ALA A 19 14.75 -27.80 -24.85
CA ALA A 19 14.08 -27.72 -23.54
C ALA A 19 13.25 -26.43 -23.46
N SER A 20 12.02 -26.52 -22.95
CA SER A 20 11.20 -25.35 -22.68
C SER A 20 11.61 -24.75 -21.34
N VAL A 21 11.71 -23.43 -21.28
CA VAL A 21 12.04 -22.70 -20.05
C VAL A 21 10.91 -21.70 -19.80
N GLU A 22 10.26 -21.83 -18.64
CA GLU A 22 9.16 -20.97 -18.24
C GLU A 22 9.41 -20.44 -16.81
N ILE A 23 9.05 -19.18 -16.58
CA ILE A 23 9.07 -18.61 -15.23
C ILE A 23 7.69 -18.83 -14.60
N LYS A 24 7.64 -19.63 -13.54
CA LYS A 24 6.42 -19.90 -12.78
C LYS A 24 6.44 -19.20 -11.44
N GLU A 25 5.25 -18.90 -10.93
CA GLU A 25 5.05 -18.37 -9.58
C GLU A 25 4.05 -19.28 -8.85
N SER A 26 4.32 -19.56 -7.58
CA SER A 26 3.45 -20.41 -6.77
C SER A 26 3.37 -19.85 -5.35
N PHE A 27 2.15 -19.73 -4.87
CA PHE A 27 1.89 -19.47 -3.46
C PHE A 27 2.23 -20.70 -2.65
N LEU A 28 3.02 -20.55 -1.59
CA LEU A 28 3.34 -21.64 -0.67
C LEU A 28 2.34 -21.67 0.48
N GLU A 29 2.30 -20.60 1.28
CA GLU A 29 1.51 -20.59 2.49
C GLU A 29 1.32 -19.19 3.10
N PHE A 30 0.42 -19.12 4.09
CA PHE A 30 0.32 -18.00 5.02
C PHE A 30 0.87 -18.43 6.38
N ILE A 31 1.92 -17.74 6.82
CA ILE A 31 2.50 -17.90 8.15
C ILE A 31 1.86 -16.88 9.09
N ASN A 32 1.33 -17.35 10.22
CA ASN A 32 0.96 -16.46 11.31
C ASN A 32 2.20 -16.03 12.10
N ILE A 33 2.55 -14.75 12.04
CA ILE A 33 3.74 -14.20 12.70
C ILE A 33 3.32 -13.42 13.93
N VAL A 34 3.70 -13.92 15.10
CA VAL A 34 3.46 -13.24 16.39
C VAL A 34 4.58 -12.25 16.69
N ASP A 35 5.83 -12.65 16.47
CA ASP A 35 7.02 -11.82 16.64
C ASP A 35 7.53 -11.35 15.27
N THR A 36 7.49 -10.04 15.06
CA THR A 36 7.79 -9.39 13.77
C THR A 36 9.24 -8.93 13.65
N THR A 37 10.14 -9.37 14.52
CA THR A 37 11.58 -9.10 14.39
C THR A 37 12.17 -9.78 13.15
N GLY A 38 13.20 -9.16 12.56
CA GLY A 38 13.84 -9.70 11.35
C GLY A 38 14.34 -11.13 11.54
N ALA A 39 14.94 -11.43 12.70
CA ALA A 39 15.42 -12.76 13.05
C ALA A 39 14.31 -13.81 13.08
N LYS A 40 13.19 -13.53 13.78
CA LYS A 40 12.09 -14.49 13.90
C LYS A 40 11.39 -14.70 12.56
N MET A 41 11.17 -13.63 11.79
CA MET A 41 10.62 -13.76 10.44
C MET A 41 11.52 -14.59 9.52
N THR A 42 12.85 -14.44 9.60
CA THR A 42 13.77 -15.31 8.85
C THR A 42 13.66 -16.77 9.26
N GLU A 43 13.57 -17.06 10.56
CA GLU A 43 13.38 -18.45 11.04
C GLU A 43 12.12 -19.07 10.44
N GLU A 44 11.00 -18.35 10.47
CA GLU A 44 9.73 -18.83 9.89
C GLU A 44 9.83 -19.05 8.37
N ILE A 45 10.54 -18.18 7.63
CA ILE A 45 10.80 -18.36 6.19
C ILE A 45 11.61 -19.64 5.96
N LEU A 46 12.69 -19.86 6.72
CA LEU A 46 13.53 -21.05 6.57
C LEU A 46 12.76 -22.33 6.89
N ASN A 47 11.92 -22.30 7.91
CA ASN A 47 11.07 -23.42 8.29
C ASN A 47 10.07 -23.75 7.17
N SER A 48 9.40 -22.75 6.61
CA SER A 48 8.49 -22.91 5.47
C SER A 48 9.18 -23.50 4.25
N LEU A 49 10.35 -22.96 3.86
CA LEU A 49 11.13 -23.50 2.75
C LEU A 49 11.50 -24.96 2.99
N LYS A 50 11.95 -25.30 4.19
CA LYS A 50 12.29 -26.68 4.57
C LYS A 50 11.09 -27.63 4.53
N GLN A 51 9.91 -27.18 4.99
CA GLN A 51 8.68 -27.97 4.94
C GLN A 51 8.19 -28.25 3.52
N ASN A 52 8.55 -27.39 2.57
CA ASN A 52 8.24 -27.54 1.15
C ASN A 52 9.40 -28.15 0.34
N ASP A 53 10.41 -28.74 1.01
CA ASP A 53 11.61 -29.33 0.39
C ASP A 53 12.41 -28.36 -0.51
N LEU A 54 12.32 -27.06 -0.22
CA LEU A 54 13.04 -26.01 -0.92
C LEU A 54 14.33 -25.64 -0.18
N SER A 55 15.47 -25.88 -0.81
CA SER A 55 16.76 -25.47 -0.25
C SER A 55 16.96 -23.96 -0.39
N ILE A 56 17.24 -23.28 0.73
CA ILE A 56 17.62 -21.86 0.76
C ILE A 56 18.83 -21.57 -0.14
N MET A 57 19.70 -22.55 -0.39
CA MET A 57 20.88 -22.41 -1.25
C MET A 57 20.52 -22.23 -2.73
N ASN A 58 19.30 -22.62 -3.13
CA ASN A 58 18.78 -22.40 -4.47
C ASN A 58 18.15 -21.01 -4.65
N LEU A 59 17.94 -20.27 -3.56
CA LEU A 59 17.41 -18.91 -3.63
C LEU A 59 18.41 -17.98 -4.34
N ARG A 60 17.90 -17.16 -5.28
CA ARG A 60 18.68 -16.17 -6.05
C ARG A 60 18.19 -14.74 -5.88
N GLY A 61 16.99 -14.58 -5.35
CA GLY A 61 16.42 -13.28 -5.03
C GLY A 61 15.50 -13.39 -3.82
N GLN A 62 15.39 -12.31 -3.07
CA GLN A 62 14.44 -12.14 -1.99
C GLN A 62 13.74 -10.80 -2.16
N GLY A 63 12.41 -10.84 -2.33
CA GLY A 63 11.57 -9.67 -2.51
C GLY A 63 10.60 -9.53 -1.34
N HIS A 64 10.64 -8.41 -0.64
CA HIS A 64 9.72 -8.10 0.45
C HIS A 64 9.54 -6.59 0.61
N ASP A 65 8.69 -6.17 1.56
CA ASP A 65 8.49 -4.75 1.84
C ASP A 65 9.76 -4.06 2.35
N ASN A 66 9.73 -2.72 2.35
CA ASN A 66 10.86 -1.90 2.78
C ASN A 66 10.83 -1.55 4.26
N GLY A 67 9.98 -2.22 5.05
CA GLY A 67 9.86 -2.03 6.48
C GLY A 67 11.19 -2.31 7.19
N ALA A 68 11.38 -1.71 8.36
CA ALA A 68 12.65 -1.80 9.08
C ALA A 68 13.07 -3.25 9.34
N ASN A 69 12.17 -4.10 9.82
CA ASN A 69 12.48 -5.50 10.13
C ASN A 69 12.74 -6.37 8.88
N MET A 70 12.41 -5.87 7.69
CA MET A 70 12.62 -6.56 6.43
C MET A 70 13.91 -6.07 5.74
N ARG A 71 14.00 -4.77 5.46
CA ARG A 71 15.08 -4.13 4.69
C ARG A 71 16.32 -3.78 5.51
N HIS A 72 16.29 -3.79 6.84
CA HIS A 72 17.45 -3.31 7.61
C HIS A 72 18.73 -4.11 7.30
N LYS A 73 19.85 -3.41 7.06
CA LYS A 73 21.11 -3.99 6.56
C LYS A 73 21.85 -4.86 7.58
N ARG A 74 21.50 -4.78 8.87
CA ARG A 74 22.20 -5.50 9.96
C ARG A 74 21.36 -6.59 10.61
N ASN A 75 20.08 -6.32 10.84
CA ASN A 75 19.13 -7.14 11.61
C ASN A 75 17.78 -7.31 10.89
N GLY A 76 17.73 -7.02 9.58
CA GLY A 76 16.55 -7.25 8.78
C GLY A 76 16.55 -8.65 8.17
N VAL A 77 15.39 -9.12 7.72
CA VAL A 77 15.27 -10.36 6.96
C VAL A 77 16.28 -10.41 5.81
N GLN A 78 16.46 -9.29 5.09
CA GLN A 78 17.41 -9.25 3.98
C GLN A 78 18.84 -9.62 4.37
N SER A 79 19.30 -9.14 5.53
CA SER A 79 20.67 -9.37 6.00
C SER A 79 20.83 -10.79 6.52
N HIS A 80 19.84 -11.32 7.23
CA HIS A 80 19.90 -12.69 7.73
C HIS A 80 19.91 -13.71 6.59
N ILE A 81 19.04 -13.55 5.58
CA ILE A 81 19.02 -14.43 4.40
C ILE A 81 20.32 -14.29 3.59
N ALA A 82 20.82 -13.07 3.38
CA ALA A 82 22.07 -12.85 2.64
C ALA A 82 23.29 -13.45 3.36
N ASN A 83 23.30 -13.48 4.69
CA ASN A 83 24.36 -14.13 5.47
C ASN A 83 24.34 -15.65 5.33
N ILE A 84 23.17 -16.26 5.11
CA ILE A 84 23.02 -17.71 4.89
C ILE A 84 23.34 -18.07 3.43
N ASN A 85 22.84 -17.27 2.49
CA ASN A 85 23.09 -17.43 1.06
C ASN A 85 23.35 -16.06 0.42
N SER A 86 24.63 -15.75 0.22
CA SER A 86 25.08 -14.46 -0.35
C SER A 86 24.63 -14.23 -1.80
N ARG A 87 24.10 -15.26 -2.48
CA ARG A 87 23.52 -15.16 -3.82
C ARG A 87 22.05 -14.74 -3.82
N ALA A 88 21.40 -14.65 -2.67
CA ALA A 88 19.99 -14.25 -2.55
C ALA A 88 19.88 -12.71 -2.49
N TYR A 89 19.86 -12.07 -3.66
CA TYR A 89 19.84 -10.60 -3.75
C TYR A 89 18.52 -10.02 -3.26
N PHE A 90 18.62 -8.98 -2.42
CA PHE A 90 17.45 -8.26 -1.96
C PHE A 90 16.95 -7.27 -3.01
N VAL A 91 15.66 -7.38 -3.31
CA VAL A 91 14.93 -6.49 -4.20
C VAL A 91 13.86 -5.78 -3.39
N PRO A 92 13.94 -4.45 -3.22
CA PRO A 92 12.93 -3.68 -2.50
C PRO A 92 11.60 -3.65 -3.25
N CYS A 93 10.49 -3.63 -2.51
CA CYS A 93 9.17 -3.51 -3.11
C CYS A 93 8.99 -2.13 -3.75
N VAL A 94 8.95 -2.08 -5.10
CA VAL A 94 8.76 -0.85 -5.87
C VAL A 94 7.44 -0.16 -5.52
N CYS A 95 6.36 -0.92 -5.33
CA CYS A 95 5.07 -0.38 -4.90
C CYS A 95 5.17 0.34 -3.54
N HIS A 96 5.93 -0.23 -2.61
CA HIS A 96 6.13 0.37 -1.31
C HIS A 96 7.04 1.60 -1.41
N SER A 97 8.10 1.54 -2.22
CA SER A 97 8.97 2.69 -2.50
C SER A 97 8.18 3.86 -3.08
N LEU A 98 7.29 3.61 -4.05
CA LEU A 98 6.40 4.63 -4.61
C LEU A 98 5.50 5.22 -3.52
N GLY A 99 4.92 4.39 -2.66
CA GLY A 99 4.13 4.85 -1.52
C GLY A 99 4.93 5.77 -0.59
N LEU A 100 6.18 5.44 -0.27
CA LEU A 100 7.06 6.24 0.59
C LEU A 100 7.39 7.61 -0.02
N VAL A 101 7.73 7.65 -1.32
CA VAL A 101 8.01 8.92 -2.02
C VAL A 101 6.83 9.87 -1.92
N VAL A 102 5.62 9.33 -2.03
CA VAL A 102 4.40 10.14 -1.98
C VAL A 102 4.10 10.63 -0.57
N VAL A 103 4.31 9.80 0.45
CA VAL A 103 4.21 10.22 1.85
C VAL A 103 5.20 11.34 2.17
N ASP A 104 6.45 11.21 1.71
CA ASP A 104 7.48 12.24 1.90
C ASP A 104 7.12 13.53 1.16
N ALA A 105 6.60 13.43 -0.07
CA ALA A 105 6.13 14.58 -0.83
C ALA A 105 4.98 15.31 -0.13
N VAL A 106 4.03 14.57 0.46
CA VAL A 106 2.91 15.14 1.23
C VAL A 106 3.41 15.87 2.48
N LYS A 107 4.41 15.31 3.16
CA LYS A 107 5.02 15.92 4.36
C LYS A 107 5.93 17.11 4.03
N GLY A 108 6.35 17.25 2.77
CA GLY A 108 7.28 18.28 2.32
C GLY A 108 6.70 19.71 2.28
N ALA A 109 5.37 19.88 2.30
CA ALA A 109 4.74 21.20 2.28
C ALA A 109 3.56 21.30 3.27
N ILE A 110 3.53 22.40 4.04
CA ILE A 110 2.54 22.58 5.09
C ILE A 110 1.11 22.75 4.54
N GLU A 111 0.98 23.31 3.33
CA GLU A 111 -0.27 23.49 2.60
C GLU A 111 -0.89 22.15 2.25
N ILE A 112 -0.06 21.20 1.80
CA ILE A 112 -0.47 19.83 1.49
C ILE A 112 -0.87 19.09 2.78
N VAL A 113 -0.08 19.25 3.84
CA VAL A 113 -0.41 18.69 5.16
C VAL A 113 -1.74 19.23 5.66
N LYS A 114 -2.00 20.54 5.54
CA LYS A 114 -3.29 21.17 5.90
C LYS A 114 -4.46 20.62 5.09
N PHE A 115 -4.26 20.39 3.78
CA PHE A 115 -5.25 19.78 2.91
C PHE A 115 -5.65 18.38 3.41
N PHE A 116 -4.69 17.46 3.58
CA PHE A 116 -4.98 16.11 4.07
C PHE A 116 -5.48 16.09 5.51
N SER A 117 -5.01 17.01 6.37
CA SER A 117 -5.53 17.16 7.74
C SER A 117 -7.00 17.57 7.76
N THR A 118 -7.45 18.36 6.78
CA THR A 118 -8.86 18.74 6.65
C THR A 118 -9.71 17.53 6.24
N ILE A 119 -9.24 16.71 5.30
CA ILE A 119 -9.89 15.44 4.94
C ILE A 119 -10.02 14.52 6.15
N GLN A 120 -8.95 14.40 6.94
CA GLN A 120 -8.94 13.60 8.16
C GLN A 120 -9.92 14.15 9.21
N THR A 121 -10.02 15.47 9.34
CA THR A 121 -10.97 16.15 10.25
C THR A 121 -12.41 15.82 9.88
N ILE A 122 -12.75 15.85 8.59
CA ILE A 122 -14.09 15.49 8.09
C ILE A 122 -14.40 14.03 8.42
N TYR A 123 -13.46 13.12 8.14
CA TYR A 123 -13.63 11.70 8.48
C TYR A 123 -13.90 11.52 9.97
N ASN A 124 -13.04 12.07 10.83
CA ASN A 124 -13.15 11.95 12.29
C ASN A 124 -14.47 12.53 12.82
N PHE A 125 -14.94 13.63 12.25
CA PHE A 125 -16.19 14.27 12.64
C PHE A 125 -17.39 13.34 12.43
N PHE A 126 -17.47 12.70 11.27
CA PHE A 126 -18.57 11.78 10.95
C PHE A 126 -18.40 10.42 11.63
N SER A 127 -17.19 9.85 11.65
CA SER A 127 -16.92 8.54 12.25
C SER A 127 -16.98 8.55 13.78
N GLY A 128 -16.84 9.73 14.40
CA GLY A 128 -16.85 9.89 15.86
C GLY A 128 -18.19 9.58 16.54
N LEU A 129 -19.30 9.55 15.79
CA LEU A 129 -20.61 9.17 16.32
C LEU A 129 -21.40 8.35 15.29
N THR A 130 -21.97 7.22 15.70
CA THR A 130 -22.78 6.33 14.84
C THR A 130 -23.90 7.07 14.11
N LYS A 131 -24.57 8.01 14.79
CA LYS A 131 -25.62 8.85 14.19
C LYS A 131 -25.08 9.73 13.05
N ARG A 132 -23.91 10.37 13.23
CA ARG A 132 -23.27 11.20 12.20
C ARG A 132 -22.81 10.35 11.03
N TRP A 133 -22.26 9.17 11.31
CA TRP A 133 -21.85 8.23 10.27
C TRP A 133 -23.04 7.76 9.42
N HIS A 134 -24.20 7.50 10.04
CA HIS A 134 -25.41 7.13 9.30
C HIS A 134 -25.89 8.26 8.36
N ILE A 135 -25.90 9.50 8.84
CA ILE A 135 -26.21 10.70 8.03
C ILE A 135 -25.21 10.84 6.87
N PHE A 136 -23.93 10.63 7.14
CA PHE A 136 -22.91 10.65 6.10
C PHE A 136 -23.17 9.60 5.02
N GLN A 137 -23.47 8.36 5.43
CA GLN A 137 -23.74 7.25 4.51
C GLN A 137 -25.01 7.45 3.68
N SER A 138 -26.08 8.00 4.27
CA SER A 138 -27.33 8.26 3.54
C SER A 138 -27.15 9.32 2.46
N MET A 139 -26.27 10.30 2.69
CA MET A 139 -26.02 11.42 1.77
C MET A 139 -24.86 11.20 0.79
N CYS A 140 -23.90 10.33 1.13
CA CYS A 140 -22.65 10.11 0.36
C CYS A 140 -22.54 8.67 -0.19
N CYS A 141 -23.65 8.06 -0.59
CA CYS A 141 -23.73 6.65 -1.01
C CYS A 141 -22.62 6.18 -1.99
N GLU A 142 -22.30 4.88 -1.88
CA GLU A 142 -21.34 4.08 -2.67
C GLU A 142 -19.84 4.40 -2.51
N LEU A 143 -19.46 5.65 -2.20
CA LEU A 143 -18.07 6.03 -1.96
C LEU A 143 -17.90 6.67 -0.57
N THR A 144 -17.53 5.84 0.41
CA THR A 144 -17.24 6.31 1.77
C THR A 144 -15.80 6.78 1.89
N MET A 145 -15.59 7.90 2.58
CA MET A 145 -14.26 8.36 2.97
C MET A 145 -13.59 7.30 3.84
N LYS A 146 -12.31 7.04 3.58
CA LYS A 146 -11.47 6.16 4.41
C LYS A 146 -10.62 7.00 5.34
N LEU A 147 -10.32 6.44 6.51
CA LEU A 147 -9.30 6.94 7.42
C LEU A 147 -7.97 7.04 6.66
N LEU A 148 -7.31 8.21 6.73
CA LEU A 148 -5.99 8.35 6.13
C LEU A 148 -4.99 7.49 6.91
N SER A 149 -4.12 6.82 6.18
CA SER A 149 -3.14 5.90 6.75
C SER A 149 -1.79 6.19 6.13
N ASP A 150 -0.83 6.54 6.98
CA ASP A 150 0.56 6.76 6.58
C ASP A 150 1.19 5.50 5.95
N THR A 151 0.71 4.32 6.34
CA THR A 151 1.22 3.03 5.85
C THR A 151 0.45 2.49 4.63
N ARG A 152 -0.75 3.01 4.35
CA ARG A 152 -1.63 2.53 3.27
C ARG A 152 -2.18 3.69 2.46
N TRP A 153 -1.34 4.26 1.59
CA TRP A 153 -1.67 5.37 0.69
C TRP A 153 -2.97 5.20 -0.12
N GLU A 154 -3.38 3.96 -0.42
CA GLU A 154 -4.66 3.70 -1.08
C GLU A 154 -5.87 4.33 -0.35
N SER A 155 -5.79 4.52 0.96
CA SER A 155 -6.85 5.20 1.70
C SER A 155 -6.96 6.68 1.34
N HIS A 156 -5.84 7.34 1.01
CA HIS A 156 -5.81 8.74 0.54
C HIS A 156 -6.47 8.87 -0.84
N VAL A 157 -6.18 7.96 -1.76
CA VAL A 157 -6.82 7.90 -3.09
C VAL A 157 -8.34 7.81 -2.94
N ASN A 158 -8.80 6.91 -2.08
CA ASN A 158 -10.23 6.70 -1.85
C ASN A 158 -10.89 7.89 -1.15
N ALA A 159 -10.22 8.50 -0.16
CA ALA A 159 -10.74 9.65 0.57
C ALA A 159 -10.87 10.89 -0.33
N VAL A 160 -9.84 11.21 -1.12
CA VAL A 160 -9.86 12.34 -2.06
C VAL A 160 -10.89 12.12 -3.16
N ARG A 161 -10.99 10.90 -3.71
CA ARG A 161 -12.02 10.54 -4.69
C ARG A 161 -13.43 10.69 -4.11
N ALA A 162 -13.67 10.19 -2.90
CA ALA A 162 -14.98 10.30 -2.25
C ALA A 162 -15.36 11.76 -2.03
N LEU A 163 -14.42 12.56 -1.51
CA LEU A 163 -14.62 13.97 -1.24
C LEU A 163 -14.91 14.76 -2.52
N LYS A 164 -14.13 14.56 -3.60
CA LYS A 164 -14.35 15.23 -4.89
C LYS A 164 -15.72 14.87 -5.49
N THR A 165 -16.06 13.59 -5.49
CA THR A 165 -17.31 13.10 -6.10
C THR A 165 -18.55 13.47 -5.29
N ARG A 166 -18.44 13.55 -3.95
CA ARG A 166 -19.57 13.73 -3.04
C ARG A 166 -19.53 15.04 -2.26
N LEU A 167 -18.79 16.05 -2.73
CA LEU A 167 -18.64 17.33 -2.03
C LEU A 167 -20.00 17.94 -1.64
N LYS A 168 -20.97 17.97 -2.57
CA LYS A 168 -22.35 18.43 -2.29
C LYS A 168 -23.04 17.60 -1.20
N GLY A 169 -22.90 16.28 -1.24
CA GLY A 169 -23.46 15.38 -0.23
C GLY A 169 -22.84 15.61 1.16
N ILE A 170 -21.56 15.95 1.21
CA ILE A 170 -20.86 16.27 2.46
C ILE A 170 -21.41 17.56 3.07
N TYR A 171 -21.64 18.61 2.27
CA TYR A 171 -22.32 19.82 2.78
C TYR A 171 -23.74 19.54 3.28
N SER A 172 -24.51 18.71 2.56
CA SER A 172 -25.85 18.32 3.01
C SER A 172 -25.80 17.55 4.34
N ALA A 173 -24.86 16.61 4.48
CA ALA A 173 -24.66 15.86 5.72
C ALA A 173 -24.25 16.78 6.89
N LEU A 174 -23.35 17.72 6.66
CA LEU A 174 -22.95 18.72 7.67
C LEU A 174 -24.15 19.56 8.14
N LYS A 175 -24.99 20.02 7.20
CA LYS A 175 -26.22 20.77 7.51
C LYS A 175 -27.21 19.93 8.31
N GLU A 176 -27.41 18.68 7.94
CA GLU A 176 -28.32 17.78 8.66
C GLU A 176 -27.84 17.49 10.08
N VAL A 177 -26.53 17.29 10.28
CA VAL A 177 -25.96 17.13 11.62
C VAL A 177 -26.27 18.34 12.52
N VAL A 178 -26.16 19.57 12.01
CA VAL A 178 -26.49 20.79 12.77
C VAL A 178 -27.98 20.90 13.11
N GLN A 179 -28.86 20.43 12.22
CA GLN A 179 -30.31 20.44 12.48
C GLN A 179 -30.70 19.46 13.59
N LEU A 180 -30.08 18.28 13.61
CA LEU A 180 -30.36 17.22 14.57
C LEU A 180 -29.62 17.40 15.90
N GLN A 181 -28.38 17.90 15.86
CA GLN A 181 -27.55 18.19 17.04
C GLN A 181 -27.47 19.69 17.26
N LYS A 182 -28.30 20.18 18.19
CA LYS A 182 -28.46 21.62 18.47
C LYS A 182 -27.44 22.17 19.48
N ASP A 183 -26.38 21.44 19.79
CA ASP A 183 -25.33 21.91 20.69
C ASP A 183 -24.39 22.91 19.99
N SER A 184 -23.86 23.86 20.77
CA SER A 184 -23.01 24.95 20.26
C SER A 184 -21.68 24.44 19.70
N LEU A 185 -21.10 23.41 20.30
CA LEU A 185 -19.80 22.87 19.88
C LEU A 185 -19.87 22.20 18.51
N THR A 186 -20.92 21.42 18.24
CA THR A 186 -21.16 20.80 16.94
C THR A 186 -21.34 21.87 15.86
N ARG A 187 -22.08 22.94 16.14
CA ARG A 187 -22.27 24.06 15.19
C ARG A 187 -20.96 24.72 14.81
N ILE A 188 -20.16 25.11 15.81
CA ILE A 188 -18.84 25.73 15.60
C ILE A 188 -17.92 24.79 14.80
N THR A 189 -17.93 23.50 15.13
CA THR A 189 -17.12 22.49 14.43
C THR A 189 -17.54 22.37 12.96
N VAL A 190 -18.85 22.32 12.69
CA VAL A 190 -19.38 22.22 11.32
C VAL A 190 -19.08 23.48 10.51
N GLU A 191 -19.22 24.68 11.10
CA GLU A 191 -18.85 25.94 10.45
C GLU A 191 -17.36 26.00 10.13
N SER A 192 -16.50 25.52 11.04
CA SER A 192 -15.06 25.42 10.80
C SER A 192 -14.73 24.43 9.67
N ILE A 193 -15.45 23.31 9.56
CA ILE A 193 -15.27 22.36 8.46
C ILE A 193 -15.76 22.98 7.14
N ALA A 194 -16.95 23.58 7.12
CA ALA A 194 -17.54 24.17 5.92
C ALA A 194 -16.66 25.30 5.36
N SER A 195 -16.16 26.19 6.22
CA SER A 195 -15.24 27.27 5.79
C SER A 195 -13.93 26.75 5.20
N LYS A 196 -13.41 25.61 5.69
CA LYS A 196 -12.24 24.95 5.08
C LYS A 196 -12.57 24.32 3.72
N LEU A 197 -13.77 23.77 3.55
CA LEU A 197 -14.22 23.21 2.28
C LEU A 197 -14.48 24.28 1.21
N ASP A 198 -14.94 25.47 1.61
CA ASP A 198 -15.16 26.63 0.73
C ASP A 198 -13.87 27.38 0.36
N ASN A 199 -12.76 27.08 1.05
CA ASN A 199 -11.49 27.73 0.81
C ASN A 199 -10.95 27.39 -0.60
N PHE A 200 -10.55 28.43 -1.34
CA PHE A 200 -10.04 28.28 -2.70
C PHE A 200 -8.83 27.33 -2.81
N GLU A 201 -7.86 27.44 -1.89
CA GLU A 201 -6.67 26.58 -1.87
C GLU A 201 -7.07 25.11 -1.64
N PHE A 202 -8.07 24.87 -0.80
CA PHE A 202 -8.60 23.52 -0.57
C PHE A 202 -9.25 22.94 -1.83
N ILE A 203 -10.06 23.72 -2.54
CA ILE A 203 -10.71 23.29 -3.79
C ILE A 203 -9.66 23.00 -4.87
N CYS A 204 -8.66 23.87 -5.03
CA CYS A 204 -7.53 23.63 -5.92
C CYS A 204 -6.77 22.35 -5.52
N GLY A 205 -6.46 22.20 -4.23
CA GLY A 205 -5.84 21.01 -3.67
C GLY A 205 -6.65 19.75 -3.96
N LEU A 206 -7.97 19.81 -3.87
CA LEU A 206 -8.86 18.68 -4.12
C LEU A 206 -8.80 18.21 -5.58
N ILE A 207 -8.75 19.14 -6.54
CA ILE A 207 -8.64 18.81 -7.96
C ILE A 207 -7.25 18.26 -8.28
N ILE A 208 -6.19 18.98 -7.87
CA ILE A 208 -4.79 18.62 -8.13
C ILE A 208 -4.48 17.24 -7.52
N TRP A 209 -4.78 17.06 -6.23
CA TRP A 209 -4.49 15.80 -5.56
C TRP A 209 -5.30 14.66 -6.11
N HIS A 210 -6.56 14.88 -6.53
CA HIS A 210 -7.33 13.83 -7.19
C HIS A 210 -6.64 13.31 -8.45
N GLU A 211 -6.13 14.20 -9.31
CA GLU A 211 -5.44 13.82 -10.54
C GLU A 211 -4.12 13.09 -10.23
N VAL A 212 -3.27 13.69 -9.40
CA VAL A 212 -1.99 13.10 -8.97
C VAL A 212 -2.19 11.71 -8.34
N LEU A 213 -3.15 11.60 -7.42
CA LEU A 213 -3.48 10.33 -6.76
C LEU A 213 -4.01 9.27 -7.72
N THR A 214 -4.74 9.69 -8.75
CA THR A 214 -5.29 8.77 -9.75
C THR A 214 -4.18 8.17 -10.58
N GLU A 215 -3.25 8.98 -11.08
CA GLU A 215 -2.08 8.50 -11.83
C GLU A 215 -1.19 7.58 -10.99
N ILE A 216 -0.85 7.99 -9.75
CA ILE A 216 -0.07 7.15 -8.83
C ILE A 216 -0.76 5.80 -8.59
N ASN A 217 -2.09 5.80 -8.44
CA ASN A 217 -2.85 4.58 -8.21
C ASN A 217 -2.89 3.69 -9.46
N CYS A 218 -2.94 4.27 -10.67
CA CYS A 218 -2.78 3.54 -11.93
C CYS A 218 -1.41 2.88 -11.99
N THR A 219 -0.33 3.64 -11.77
CA THR A 219 1.05 3.10 -11.74
C THR A 219 1.20 1.99 -10.70
N ARG A 220 0.67 2.18 -9.48
CA ARG A 220 0.68 1.14 -8.43
C ARG A 220 0.01 -0.15 -8.89
N LYS A 221 -1.19 -0.06 -9.48
CA LYS A 221 -1.92 -1.24 -9.97
C LYS A 221 -1.13 -1.96 -11.06
N LEU A 222 -0.49 -1.22 -11.97
CA LEU A 222 0.38 -1.77 -13.00
C LEU A 222 1.57 -2.51 -12.36
N LEU A 223 2.24 -1.91 -11.38
CA LEU A 223 3.37 -2.52 -10.66
C LEU A 223 2.98 -3.78 -9.87
N GLN A 224 1.69 -3.98 -9.59
CA GLN A 224 1.16 -5.17 -8.92
C GLN A 224 0.76 -6.29 -9.90
N LEU A 225 0.81 -6.04 -11.22
CA LEU A 225 0.57 -7.08 -12.22
C LEU A 225 1.74 -8.07 -12.25
N SER A 226 1.41 -9.36 -12.34
CA SER A 226 2.35 -10.50 -12.30
C SER A 226 3.47 -10.43 -13.35
N TYR A 227 3.26 -9.72 -14.46
CA TYR A 227 4.27 -9.53 -15.49
C TYR A 227 5.34 -8.48 -15.12
N LEU A 228 5.04 -7.45 -14.31
CA LEU A 228 6.02 -6.41 -13.95
C LEU A 228 6.85 -6.75 -12.70
N SER A 229 6.41 -7.71 -11.89
CA SER A 229 7.27 -8.30 -10.85
C SER A 229 8.45 -9.11 -11.44
N SER A 230 8.45 -9.37 -12.76
CA SER A 230 9.50 -10.12 -13.47
C SER A 230 10.82 -9.37 -13.59
N TYR A 231 10.77 -8.07 -13.91
CA TYR A 231 11.94 -7.21 -14.11
C TYR A 231 12.65 -6.82 -12.80
N ALA A 232 12.01 -7.06 -11.65
CA ALA A 232 12.64 -6.83 -10.36
C ALA A 232 13.76 -7.87 -10.07
N THR A 233 13.76 -8.98 -10.80
CA THR A 233 14.84 -9.97 -10.83
C THR A 233 15.18 -10.28 -12.28
N ASP A 234 15.93 -9.40 -12.95
CA ASP A 234 16.61 -9.72 -14.22
C ASP A 234 17.64 -10.85 -13.94
N ALA A 235 17.13 -12.07 -13.83
CA ALA A 235 17.90 -13.30 -13.85
C ALA A 235 18.43 -13.61 -15.26
N ASP A 236 17.91 -12.94 -16.29
CA ASP A 236 18.31 -13.13 -17.69
C ASP A 236 19.76 -12.69 -17.98
N ASN A 237 20.33 -11.81 -17.15
CA ASN A 237 21.76 -11.47 -17.23
C ASN A 237 22.68 -12.48 -16.54
N TYR A 238 22.15 -13.43 -15.77
CA TYR A 238 22.96 -14.42 -15.03
C TYR A 238 23.12 -15.77 -15.73
N ILE A 239 22.38 -16.03 -16.83
CA ILE A 239 22.50 -17.28 -17.61
C ILE A 239 23.64 -17.20 -18.65
N LYS A 240 24.22 -16.03 -18.90
CA LYS A 240 25.34 -15.87 -19.86
C LYS A 240 26.75 -15.98 -19.27
N ALA A 241 26.88 -16.40 -18.01
CA ALA A 241 28.18 -16.64 -17.38
C ALA A 241 28.19 -17.99 -16.65
N ASN A 242 28.20 -19.08 -17.43
CA ASN A 242 28.84 -20.36 -17.12
C ASN A 242 28.98 -21.16 -18.42
#